data_AF-A0A9P0G054-F1
#
_entry.id   AF-A0A9P0G054-F1
#
_cell.length_a   1.000
_cell.length_b   1.000
_cell.length_c   1.000
_cell.angle_alpha   90.00
_cell.angle_beta   90.00
_cell.angle_gamma   90.00
#
_symmetry.space_group_name_H-M   'P 1'
#
loop_
_entity.id
_entity.type
_entity.pdbx_description
1 polymer ?
#
loop_
_entity_poly.entity_id
_entity_poly.type
_entity_poly.pdbx_seq_one_letter_code
_entity_poly.pdbx_strand_id
1 'polypeptide(L)'
;MTKDRLAALQAAQSDDDDVGPDDVNVAVEGGFMDEFFSEVEEIREMIDKIQANVEEVKKKHSAILSAPQSDEKTKHELEDLMADVKKTANKVRGKLKHIEQNIEQEEHSNKSSADLRIRKTQHSTLSRKFVEVMTEYNRTQTDYRDRCKSRIQRQLEITGRATTDDELEEMLEQGNSAVFTQGIIMETQQAKQTLADIEARHADIIKLETSIRELHDMFMDMAMLVESQGEMIDRIEYHVEHAVDYVQTATQDTKKALKYQSKARRDRHAKKNRRAYIGACIPPGNNLHSATERIINTYKHLLFVVRSSSVRFKLYSITYHLRYNIIGVLTGTSYRQCEQLLAVTIS
;
A
#
# COMPACT_ATOMS: atom_id res chain seq x y z
N MET A 1 9.94 -28.22 -2.36
CA MET A 1 9.09 -28.29 -1.15
C MET A 1 9.92 -27.88 0.05
N THR A 2 9.65 -26.71 0.61
CA THR A 2 10.24 -26.24 1.86
C THR A 2 9.71 -27.12 2.99
N LYS A 3 10.61 -27.77 3.74
CA LYS A 3 10.25 -28.60 4.88
C LYS A 3 9.66 -27.71 5.97
N ASP A 4 8.46 -28.02 6.43
CA ASP A 4 7.85 -27.38 7.59
C ASP A 4 8.71 -27.65 8.83
N ARG A 5 9.18 -26.58 9.47
CA ARG A 5 10.01 -26.61 10.69
C ARG A 5 9.31 -25.96 11.87
N LEU A 6 8.02 -25.64 11.76
CA LEU A 6 7.24 -24.98 12.81
C LEU A 6 7.27 -25.79 14.11
N ALA A 7 7.10 -27.12 14.01
CA ALA A 7 7.17 -28.02 15.17
C ALA A 7 8.55 -28.03 15.84
N ALA A 8 9.63 -27.89 15.06
CA ALA A 8 10.99 -27.84 15.60
C ALA A 8 11.28 -26.51 16.32
N LEU A 9 10.63 -25.42 15.91
CA LEU A 9 10.73 -24.12 16.58
C LEU A 9 9.94 -24.10 17.89
N GLN A 10 8.74 -24.70 17.92
CA GLN A 10 7.95 -24.81 19.14
C GLN A 10 8.65 -25.65 20.22
N ALA A 11 9.29 -26.75 19.83
CA ALA A 11 10.07 -27.59 20.73
C ALA A 11 11.33 -26.88 21.28
N ALA A 12 11.94 -25.99 20.49
CA ALA A 12 13.09 -25.21 20.94
C ALA A 12 12.70 -24.04 21.87
N GLN A 13 11.46 -23.55 21.77
CA GLN A 13 10.94 -22.46 22.61
C GLN A 13 10.57 -22.93 24.03
N SER A 14 10.18 -24.20 24.19
CA SER A 14 9.82 -24.77 25.50
C SER A 14 11.00 -25.10 26.40
N ASP A 15 12.24 -25.02 25.90
CA ASP A 15 13.45 -25.38 26.65
C ASP A 15 14.14 -24.18 27.34
N ASP A 16 13.64 -22.95 27.16
CA ASP A 16 14.23 -21.70 27.68
C ASP A 16 13.20 -20.85 28.46
N ASP A 17 12.50 -21.47 29.41
CA ASP A 17 11.60 -20.79 30.35
C ASP A 17 12.36 -20.16 31.54
N ASP A 18 12.79 -18.89 31.42
CA ASP A 18 12.80 -17.92 32.55
C ASP A 18 12.75 -16.45 32.08
N VAL A 19 11.83 -16.12 31.18
CA VAL A 19 11.36 -14.73 31.02
C VAL A 19 9.86 -14.77 30.82
N GLY A 20 9.09 -14.41 31.86
CA GLY A 20 7.63 -14.38 31.81
C GLY A 20 7.10 -13.55 30.63
N PRO A 21 5.92 -13.89 30.10
CA PRO A 21 5.33 -13.17 28.98
C PRO A 21 4.80 -11.83 29.50
N ASP A 22 5.62 -10.78 29.41
CA ASP A 22 5.08 -9.42 29.28
C ASP A 22 4.46 -9.37 27.87
N ASP A 23 3.24 -9.90 27.78
CA ASP A 23 2.38 -9.82 26.61
C ASP A 23 2.03 -8.34 26.42
N VAL A 24 2.88 -7.64 25.68
CA VAL A 24 2.59 -6.29 25.20
C VAL A 24 1.52 -6.45 24.13
N ASN A 25 0.29 -6.64 24.58
CA ASN A 25 -0.87 -6.72 23.73
C ASN A 25 -1.06 -5.34 23.08
N VAL A 26 -0.40 -5.13 21.95
CA VAL A 26 -0.66 -3.99 21.07
C VAL A 26 -2.04 -4.26 20.51
N ALA A 27 -3.06 -3.64 21.12
CA ALA A 27 -4.38 -3.58 20.54
C ALA A 27 -4.26 -2.93 19.16
N VAL A 28 -4.24 -3.75 18.10
CA VAL A 28 -4.39 -3.30 16.72
C VAL A 28 -5.87 -3.02 16.53
N GLU A 29 -6.35 -1.89 17.05
CA GLU A 29 -7.65 -1.35 16.67
C GLU A 29 -7.50 -0.69 15.29
N GLY A 30 -8.00 -1.39 14.26
CA GLY A 30 -7.92 -1.01 12.85
C GLY A 30 -6.91 -1.86 12.09
N GLY A 31 -7.37 -2.72 11.18
CA GLY A 31 -6.48 -3.54 10.37
C GLY A 31 -5.62 -2.66 9.46
N PHE A 32 -4.38 -3.10 9.27
CA PHE A 32 -3.38 -2.38 8.51
C PHE A 32 -3.86 -2.19 7.06
N MET A 33 -4.03 -0.93 6.63
CA MET A 33 -4.52 -0.54 5.30
C MET A 33 -5.92 -1.07 4.92
N ASP A 34 -6.80 -1.33 5.89
CA ASP A 34 -8.14 -1.89 5.61
C ASP A 34 -8.94 -1.10 4.57
N GLU A 35 -8.91 0.23 4.64
CA GLU A 35 -9.60 1.10 3.67
C GLU A 35 -9.05 0.92 2.26
N PHE A 36 -7.72 0.89 2.10
CA PHE A 36 -7.09 0.68 0.81
C PHE A 36 -7.36 -0.73 0.25
N PHE A 37 -7.33 -1.76 1.09
CA PHE A 37 -7.65 -3.11 0.66
C PHE A 37 -9.13 -3.26 0.27
N SER A 38 -10.03 -2.54 0.95
CA SER A 38 -11.44 -2.45 0.54
C SER A 38 -11.59 -1.81 -0.84
N GLU A 39 -10.84 -0.74 -1.14
CA GLU A 39 -10.84 -0.12 -2.47
C GLU A 39 -10.30 -1.07 -3.56
N VAL A 40 -9.21 -1.78 -3.26
CA VAL A 40 -8.60 -2.77 -4.16
C VAL A 40 -9.58 -3.90 -4.48
N GLU A 41 -10.27 -4.44 -3.47
CA GLU A 41 -11.24 -5.51 -3.68
C GLU A 41 -12.44 -5.02 -4.48
N GLU A 42 -12.94 -3.81 -4.22
CA GLU A 42 -14.03 -3.25 -5.02
C GLU A 42 -13.64 -3.06 -6.49
N ILE A 43 -12.40 -2.61 -6.77
CA ILE A 43 -11.89 -2.53 -8.16
C ILE A 43 -11.83 -3.92 -8.79
N ARG A 44 -11.35 -4.92 -8.04
CA ARG A 44 -11.24 -6.30 -8.52
C ARG A 44 -12.61 -6.88 -8.86
N GLU A 45 -13.60 -6.71 -8.00
CA GLU A 45 -14.99 -7.14 -8.24
C GLU A 45 -15.58 -6.45 -9.47
N MET A 46 -15.31 -5.16 -9.65
CA MET A 46 -15.74 -4.44 -10.85
C MET A 46 -15.08 -4.98 -12.13
N ILE A 47 -13.79 -5.30 -12.10
CA ILE A 47 -13.08 -5.92 -13.24
C ILE A 47 -13.67 -7.30 -13.55
N ASP A 48 -13.92 -8.12 -12.53
CA ASP A 48 -14.52 -9.45 -12.69
C ASP A 48 -15.95 -9.35 -13.24
N LYS A 49 -16.72 -8.33 -12.82
CA LYS A 49 -18.04 -8.02 -13.40
C LYS A 49 -17.93 -7.64 -14.88
N ILE A 50 -16.95 -6.81 -15.26
CA ILE A 50 -16.74 -6.48 -16.69
C ILE A 50 -16.44 -7.76 -17.46
N GLN A 51 -15.53 -8.60 -16.98
CA GLN A 51 -15.18 -9.86 -17.63
C GLN A 51 -16.40 -10.77 -17.84
N ALA A 52 -17.26 -10.91 -16.82
CA ALA A 52 -18.51 -11.66 -16.94
C ALA A 52 -19.46 -11.06 -17.99
N ASN A 53 -19.61 -9.74 -18.01
CA ASN A 53 -20.43 -9.06 -19.01
C ASN A 53 -19.87 -9.22 -20.43
N VAL A 54 -18.55 -9.21 -20.62
CA VAL A 54 -17.91 -9.46 -21.92
C VAL A 54 -18.28 -10.85 -22.45
N GLU A 55 -18.26 -11.87 -21.60
CA GLU A 55 -18.67 -13.23 -21.98
C GLU A 55 -20.16 -13.32 -22.34
N GLU A 56 -21.03 -12.59 -21.64
CA GLU A 56 -22.45 -12.49 -22.02
C GLU A 56 -22.65 -11.74 -23.34
N VAL A 57 -21.90 -10.66 -23.59
CA VAL A 57 -21.89 -9.95 -24.87
C VAL A 57 -21.53 -10.89 -26.02
N LYS A 58 -20.50 -11.73 -25.87
CA LYS A 58 -20.13 -12.76 -26.87
C LYS A 58 -21.30 -13.70 -27.19
N LYS A 59 -22.02 -14.17 -26.16
CA LYS A 59 -23.17 -15.06 -26.33
C LYS A 59 -24.31 -14.37 -27.07
N LYS A 60 -24.63 -13.12 -26.70
CA LYS A 60 -25.70 -12.33 -27.34
C LYS A 60 -25.37 -12.01 -28.79
N HIS A 61 -24.12 -11.63 -29.08
CA HIS A 61 -23.62 -11.45 -30.45
C HIS A 61 -23.78 -12.72 -31.30
N SER A 62 -23.41 -13.89 -30.77
CA SER A 62 -23.61 -15.17 -31.46
C SER A 62 -25.10 -15.48 -31.71
N ALA A 63 -25.96 -15.21 -30.72
CA ALA A 63 -27.41 -15.44 -30.84
C ALA A 63 -28.04 -14.54 -31.91
N ILE A 64 -27.67 -13.25 -31.92
CA ILE A 64 -28.14 -12.26 -32.90
C ILE A 64 -27.74 -12.62 -34.34
N LEU A 65 -26.55 -13.22 -34.53
CA LEU A 65 -26.15 -13.73 -35.84
C LEU A 65 -26.89 -15.05 -36.16
N SER A 66 -27.11 -15.94 -35.21
CA SER A 66 -27.74 -17.23 -35.51
C SER A 66 -29.16 -17.14 -36.10
N ALA A 67 -29.89 -16.05 -35.83
CA ALA A 67 -31.24 -15.82 -36.33
C ALA A 67 -31.31 -14.73 -37.44
N PRO A 68 -32.05 -14.94 -38.53
CA PRO A 68 -32.28 -13.92 -39.57
C PRO A 68 -33.08 -12.71 -39.06
N GLN A 69 -34.00 -12.93 -38.11
CA GLN A 69 -34.67 -11.88 -37.37
C GLN A 69 -34.32 -12.07 -35.89
N SER A 70 -33.37 -11.28 -35.41
CA SER A 70 -33.00 -11.26 -34.00
C SER A 70 -34.18 -10.74 -33.17
N ASP A 71 -34.48 -11.43 -32.07
CA ASP A 71 -35.45 -10.98 -31.08
C ASP A 71 -35.03 -9.59 -30.53
N GLU A 72 -35.95 -8.64 -30.57
CA GLU A 72 -35.73 -7.26 -30.09
C GLU A 72 -35.31 -7.25 -28.62
N LYS A 73 -35.82 -8.23 -27.84
CA LYS A 73 -35.39 -8.43 -26.46
C LYS A 73 -33.90 -8.74 -26.34
N THR A 74 -33.35 -9.55 -27.24
CA THR A 74 -31.92 -9.92 -27.21
C THR A 74 -31.04 -8.71 -27.57
N LYS A 75 -31.52 -7.84 -28.47
CA LYS A 75 -30.85 -6.57 -28.80
C LYS A 75 -30.85 -5.61 -27.63
N HIS A 76 -31.98 -5.44 -26.95
CA HIS A 76 -32.05 -4.60 -25.75
C HIS A 76 -31.13 -5.11 -24.64
N GLU A 77 -31.12 -6.42 -24.39
CA GLU A 77 -30.21 -7.02 -23.39
C GLU A 77 -28.73 -6.82 -23.74
N LEU A 78 -28.38 -6.83 -25.03
CA LEU A 78 -27.01 -6.52 -25.49
C LEU A 78 -26.67 -5.05 -25.22
N GLU A 79 -27.57 -4.12 -25.54
CA GLU A 79 -27.36 -2.68 -25.29
C GLU A 79 -27.18 -2.39 -23.80
N ASP A 80 -27.97 -3.03 -22.93
CA ASP A 80 -27.83 -2.93 -21.48
C ASP A 80 -26.46 -3.43 -21.00
N LEU A 81 -26.01 -4.59 -21.52
CA LEU A 81 -24.68 -5.13 -21.20
C LEU A 81 -23.55 -4.21 -21.65
N MET A 82 -23.64 -3.63 -22.85
CA MET A 82 -22.64 -2.68 -23.37
C MET A 82 -22.61 -1.41 -22.51
N ALA A 83 -23.77 -0.88 -22.12
CA ALA A 83 -23.87 0.28 -21.22
C ALA A 83 -23.28 -0.03 -19.84
N ASP A 84 -23.53 -1.22 -19.31
CA ASP A 84 -22.98 -1.67 -18.02
C ASP A 84 -21.46 -1.86 -18.05
N VAL A 85 -20.91 -2.43 -19.14
CA VAL A 85 -19.46 -2.52 -19.35
C VAL A 85 -18.85 -1.12 -19.36
N LYS A 86 -19.41 -0.20 -20.15
CA LYS A 86 -18.94 1.20 -20.23
C LYS A 86 -18.97 1.90 -18.88
N LYS A 87 -20.08 1.79 -18.14
CA LYS A 87 -20.26 2.42 -16.83
C LYS A 87 -19.27 1.87 -15.81
N THR A 88 -19.10 0.55 -15.78
CA THR A 88 -18.21 -0.12 -14.82
C THR A 88 -16.74 0.16 -15.15
N ALA A 89 -16.37 0.15 -16.43
CA ALA A 89 -15.02 0.49 -16.89
C ALA A 89 -14.62 1.92 -16.52
N ASN A 90 -15.52 2.89 -16.68
CA ASN A 90 -15.26 4.28 -16.28
C ASN A 90 -15.08 4.44 -14.76
N LYS A 91 -15.81 3.66 -13.95
CA LYS A 91 -15.61 3.64 -12.49
C LYS A 91 -14.25 3.06 -12.12
N VAL A 92 -13.87 1.93 -12.71
CA VAL A 92 -12.54 1.31 -12.50
C VAL A 92 -11.44 2.30 -12.87
N ARG A 93 -11.53 2.93 -14.04
CA ARG A 93 -10.58 3.96 -14.47
C ARG A 93 -10.46 5.10 -13.45
N GLY A 94 -11.59 5.63 -12.97
CA GLY A 94 -11.60 6.72 -11.99
C GLY A 94 -10.93 6.33 -10.68
N LYS A 95 -11.17 5.10 -10.20
CA LYS A 95 -10.53 4.59 -8.98
C LYS A 95 -9.03 4.32 -9.14
N LEU A 96 -8.60 3.76 -10.26
CA LEU A 96 -7.18 3.58 -10.56
C LEU A 96 -6.45 4.92 -10.59
N LYS A 97 -6.99 5.93 -11.28
CA LYS A 97 -6.45 7.29 -11.27
C LYS A 97 -6.39 7.92 -9.87
N HIS A 98 -7.37 7.63 -9.01
CA HIS A 98 -7.33 8.11 -7.63
C HIS A 98 -6.19 7.46 -6.83
N ILE A 99 -6.00 6.14 -6.96
CA ILE A 99 -4.89 5.43 -6.30
C ILE A 99 -3.54 5.95 -6.80
N GLU A 100 -3.40 6.20 -8.11
CA GLU A 100 -2.20 6.78 -8.71
C GLU A 100 -1.86 8.15 -8.09
N GLN A 101 -2.83 9.07 -8.03
CA GLN A 101 -2.63 10.39 -7.43
C GLN A 101 -2.19 10.30 -5.96
N ASN A 102 -2.74 9.35 -5.20
CA ASN A 102 -2.35 9.11 -3.81
C ASN A 102 -0.90 8.59 -3.74
N ILE A 103 -0.49 7.69 -4.64
CA ILE A 103 0.89 7.20 -4.75
C ILE A 103 1.85 8.35 -5.06
N GLU A 104 1.56 9.17 -6.06
CA GLU A 104 2.39 10.33 -6.43
C GLU A 104 2.53 11.29 -5.25
N GLN A 105 1.44 11.60 -4.54
CA GLN A 105 1.48 12.50 -3.39
C GLN A 105 2.37 11.95 -2.25
N GLU A 106 2.31 10.64 -1.99
CA GLU A 106 3.14 9.99 -0.98
C GLU A 106 4.62 9.95 -1.36
N GLU A 107 4.96 9.76 -2.64
CA GLU A 107 6.33 9.81 -3.14
C GLU A 107 7.01 11.16 -2.89
N HIS A 108 6.30 12.27 -3.14
CA HIS A 108 6.82 13.62 -2.90
C HIS A 108 7.14 13.89 -1.43
N SER A 109 6.53 13.13 -0.52
CA SER A 109 6.80 13.22 0.91
C SER A 109 8.04 12.42 1.38
N ASN A 110 8.78 11.79 0.45
CA ASN A 110 9.95 10.94 0.69
C ASN A 110 9.70 9.78 1.68
N LYS A 111 8.44 9.37 1.86
CA LYS A 111 8.07 8.20 2.64
C LYS A 111 8.10 6.97 1.75
N SER A 112 9.30 6.55 1.32
CA SER A 112 9.44 5.16 0.87
C SER A 112 9.10 4.29 2.08
N SER A 113 7.97 3.60 2.01
CA SER A 113 7.39 2.85 3.12
C SER A 113 6.87 1.51 2.59
N ALA A 114 6.65 0.55 3.50
CA ALA A 114 6.02 -0.71 3.12
C ALA A 114 4.61 -0.47 2.52
N ASP A 115 3.89 0.52 3.03
CA ASP A 115 2.57 0.98 2.55
C ASP A 115 2.64 1.43 1.08
N LEU A 116 3.53 2.38 0.77
CA LEU A 116 3.71 2.89 -0.61
C LEU A 116 4.06 1.78 -1.61
N ARG A 117 4.89 0.80 -1.20
CA ARG A 117 5.22 -0.35 -2.06
C ARG A 117 3.99 -1.22 -2.33
N ILE A 118 3.18 -1.50 -1.31
CA ILE A 118 1.97 -2.30 -1.48
C ILE A 118 0.98 -1.57 -2.39
N ARG A 119 0.79 -0.26 -2.22
CA ARG A 119 -0.08 0.55 -3.09
C ARG A 119 0.34 0.49 -4.55
N LYS A 120 1.63 0.69 -4.84
CA LYS A 120 2.19 0.60 -6.20
C LYS A 120 1.99 -0.78 -6.83
N THR A 121 2.31 -1.85 -6.10
CA THR A 121 2.16 -3.22 -6.61
C THR A 121 0.69 -3.57 -6.90
N GLN A 122 -0.23 -3.19 -6.01
CA GLN A 122 -1.67 -3.42 -6.21
C GLN A 122 -2.20 -2.60 -7.39
N HIS A 123 -1.87 -1.31 -7.47
CA HIS A 123 -2.26 -0.44 -8.59
C HIS A 123 -1.81 -1.02 -9.93
N SER A 124 -0.56 -1.47 -10.04
CA SER A 124 -0.01 -2.06 -11.26
C SER A 124 -0.73 -3.36 -11.65
N THR A 125 -0.96 -4.24 -10.67
CA THR A 125 -1.64 -5.52 -10.90
C THR A 125 -3.08 -5.30 -11.39
N LEU A 126 -3.83 -4.41 -10.74
CA LEU A 126 -5.19 -4.07 -11.14
C LEU A 126 -5.24 -3.37 -12.50
N SER A 127 -4.32 -2.46 -12.78
CA SER A 127 -4.21 -1.76 -14.07
C SER A 127 -3.97 -2.75 -15.21
N ARG A 128 -3.04 -3.70 -15.03
CA ARG A 128 -2.75 -4.74 -16.03
C ARG A 128 -3.98 -5.62 -16.29
N LYS A 129 -4.64 -6.10 -15.22
CA LYS A 129 -5.84 -6.93 -15.34
C LYS A 129 -6.99 -6.17 -16.03
N PHE A 130 -7.16 -4.89 -15.71
CA PHE A 130 -8.16 -4.05 -16.37
C PHE A 130 -7.89 -3.90 -17.87
N VAL A 131 -6.64 -3.61 -18.26
CA VAL A 131 -6.25 -3.52 -19.69
C VAL A 131 -6.46 -4.85 -20.41
N GLU A 132 -6.13 -5.98 -19.79
CA GLU A 132 -6.36 -7.31 -20.35
C GLU A 132 -7.85 -7.52 -20.68
N VAL A 133 -8.74 -7.27 -19.70
CA VAL A 133 -10.19 -7.46 -19.87
C VAL A 133 -10.75 -6.50 -20.94
N MET A 134 -10.30 -5.24 -20.95
CA MET A 134 -10.76 -4.27 -21.95
C MET A 134 -10.24 -4.59 -23.36
N THR A 135 -9.04 -5.18 -23.47
CA THR A 135 -8.50 -5.67 -24.75
C THR A 135 -9.33 -6.82 -25.29
N GLU A 136 -9.73 -7.75 -24.42
CA GLU A 136 -10.63 -8.85 -24.79
C GLU A 136 -12.03 -8.36 -25.19
N TYR A 137 -12.55 -7.32 -24.52
CA TYR A 137 -13.78 -6.66 -24.95
C TYR A 137 -13.65 -6.04 -26.34
N ASN A 138 -12.58 -5.29 -26.61
CA ASN A 138 -12.33 -4.70 -27.93
C ASN A 138 -12.25 -5.79 -29.02
N ARG A 139 -11.50 -6.87 -28.76
CA ARG A 139 -11.42 -8.03 -29.66
C ARG A 139 -12.80 -8.62 -29.96
N THR A 140 -13.64 -8.76 -28.94
CA THR A 140 -15.03 -9.26 -29.10
C THR A 140 -15.86 -8.35 -30.02
N GLN A 141 -15.72 -7.03 -29.89
CA GLN A 141 -16.42 -6.06 -30.72
C GLN A 141 -15.94 -6.12 -32.18
N THR A 142 -14.62 -6.17 -32.41
CA THR A 142 -14.03 -6.32 -33.75
C THR A 142 -14.45 -7.62 -34.42
N ASP A 143 -14.37 -8.76 -33.70
CA ASP A 143 -14.79 -10.05 -34.22
C ASP A 143 -16.27 -10.05 -34.63
N TYR A 144 -17.14 -9.38 -33.86
CA TYR A 144 -18.56 -9.25 -34.20
C TYR A 144 -18.81 -8.33 -35.40
N ARG A 145 -18.06 -7.22 -35.49
CA ARG A 145 -18.08 -6.29 -36.63
C ARG A 145 -17.72 -7.00 -37.94
N ASP A 146 -16.66 -7.80 -37.93
CA ASP A 146 -16.22 -8.56 -39.11
C ASP A 146 -17.25 -9.61 -39.52
N ARG A 147 -17.87 -10.29 -38.55
CA ARG A 147 -18.99 -11.22 -38.84
C ARG A 147 -20.20 -10.51 -39.44
N CYS A 148 -20.52 -9.29 -38.99
CA CYS A 148 -21.58 -8.49 -39.59
C CYS A 148 -21.23 -8.10 -41.03
N LYS A 149 -19.98 -7.67 -41.28
CA LYS A 149 -19.48 -7.38 -42.64
C LYS A 149 -19.61 -8.59 -43.56
N SER A 150 -19.12 -9.77 -43.14
CA SER A 150 -19.23 -11.00 -43.94
C SER A 150 -20.68 -11.39 -44.23
N ARG A 151 -21.61 -11.11 -43.31
CA ARG A 151 -23.04 -11.34 -43.56
C ARG A 151 -23.63 -10.39 -44.60
N ILE A 152 -23.31 -9.10 -44.50
CA ILE A 152 -23.74 -8.11 -45.51
C ILE A 152 -23.22 -8.50 -46.88
N GLN A 153 -21.93 -8.89 -46.98
CA GLN A 153 -21.34 -9.38 -48.22
C GLN A 153 -22.11 -10.56 -48.80
N ARG A 154 -22.42 -11.56 -47.97
CA ARG A 154 -23.16 -12.74 -48.40
C ARG A 154 -24.58 -12.40 -48.86
N GLN A 155 -25.23 -11.45 -48.20
CA GLN A 155 -26.56 -10.98 -48.57
C GLN A 155 -26.55 -10.20 -49.91
N LEU A 156 -25.52 -9.39 -50.16
CA LEU A 156 -25.34 -8.71 -51.45
C LEU A 156 -25.13 -9.72 -52.60
N GLU A 157 -24.33 -10.76 -52.39
CA GLU A 157 -24.15 -11.85 -53.36
C GLU A 157 -25.47 -12.55 -53.72
N ILE A 158 -26.34 -12.78 -52.72
CA ILE A 158 -27.67 -13.39 -52.94
C ILE A 158 -28.55 -12.49 -53.82
N THR A 159 -28.43 -11.17 -53.68
CA THR A 159 -29.14 -10.21 -54.55
C THR A 159 -28.53 -10.06 -55.94
N GLY A 160 -27.43 -10.77 -56.23
CA GLY A 160 -26.75 -10.75 -57.52
C GLY A 160 -25.72 -9.63 -57.67
N ARG A 161 -25.37 -8.94 -56.58
CA ARG A 161 -24.31 -7.92 -56.55
C ARG A 161 -23.05 -8.52 -55.93
N ALA A 162 -22.09 -8.91 -56.76
CA ALA A 162 -20.75 -9.23 -56.27
C ALA A 162 -20.09 -7.93 -55.79
N THR A 163 -19.50 -7.94 -54.60
CA THR A 163 -18.83 -6.78 -54.00
C THR A 163 -17.53 -7.26 -53.37
N THR A 164 -16.44 -6.59 -53.71
CA THR A 164 -15.13 -6.91 -53.12
C THR A 164 -15.08 -6.44 -51.66
N ASP A 165 -14.12 -6.95 -50.89
CA ASP A 165 -14.00 -6.59 -49.47
C ASP A 165 -13.72 -5.08 -49.27
N ASP A 166 -12.92 -4.50 -50.17
CA ASP A 166 -12.56 -3.08 -50.18
C ASP A 166 -13.76 -2.20 -50.56
N GLU A 167 -14.50 -2.57 -51.61
CA GLU A 167 -15.74 -1.87 -51.98
C GLU A 167 -16.78 -1.91 -50.87
N LEU A 168 -16.92 -3.05 -50.17
CA LEU A 168 -17.84 -3.17 -49.05
C LEU A 168 -17.43 -2.30 -47.86
N GLU A 169 -16.13 -2.21 -47.58
CA GLU A 169 -15.60 -1.33 -46.55
C GLU A 169 -15.91 0.14 -46.87
N GLU A 170 -15.66 0.58 -48.11
CA GLU A 170 -15.99 1.94 -48.55
C GLU A 170 -17.50 2.24 -48.41
N MET A 171 -18.36 1.27 -48.74
CA MET A 171 -19.81 1.40 -48.56
C MET A 171 -20.22 1.54 -47.08
N LEU A 172 -19.51 0.90 -46.15
CA LEU A 172 -19.74 1.02 -44.71
C LEU A 172 -19.25 2.38 -44.19
N GLU A 173 -18.09 2.85 -44.64
CA GLU A 173 -17.50 4.13 -44.23
C GLU A 173 -18.35 5.35 -44.65
N GLN A 174 -19.06 5.26 -45.78
CA GLN A 174 -19.95 6.31 -46.25
C GLN A 174 -21.14 6.57 -45.32
N GLY A 175 -21.47 5.63 -44.42
CA GLY A 175 -22.53 5.77 -43.41
C GLY A 175 -23.95 5.91 -43.97
N ASN A 176 -24.13 5.73 -45.29
CA ASN A 176 -25.40 5.90 -45.96
C ASN A 176 -26.03 4.54 -46.28
N SER A 177 -27.05 4.14 -45.50
CA SER A 177 -27.77 2.87 -45.72
C SER A 177 -28.37 2.73 -47.13
N ALA A 178 -28.65 3.84 -47.83
CA ALA A 178 -29.19 3.81 -49.18
C ALA A 178 -28.21 3.21 -50.21
N VAL A 179 -26.90 3.23 -49.93
CA VAL A 179 -25.85 2.68 -50.81
C VAL A 179 -26.03 1.17 -51.02
N PHE A 180 -26.60 0.47 -50.02
CA PHE A 180 -26.96 -0.95 -50.12
C PHE A 180 -28.21 -1.19 -50.95
N THR A 181 -29.14 -0.24 -50.99
CA THR A 181 -30.39 -0.35 -51.76
C THR A 181 -30.21 -0.04 -53.25
N GLN A 182 -29.12 0.66 -53.59
CA GLN A 182 -28.83 1.10 -54.95
C GLN A 182 -28.43 -0.10 -55.84
N GLY A 183 -29.30 -0.43 -56.79
CA GLY A 183 -29.10 -1.54 -57.74
C GLY A 183 -29.79 -2.86 -57.37
N ILE A 184 -30.45 -2.95 -56.22
CA ILE A 184 -31.25 -4.13 -55.84
C ILE A 184 -32.69 -3.96 -56.37
N ILE A 185 -33.12 -4.87 -57.23
CA ILE A 185 -34.49 -4.90 -57.74
C ILE A 185 -35.44 -5.38 -56.63
N MET A 186 -36.19 -4.47 -56.01
CA MET A 186 -37.10 -4.74 -54.87
C MET A 186 -38.41 -5.46 -55.26
N GLU A 187 -38.46 -6.14 -56.41
CA GLU A 187 -39.67 -6.77 -56.94
C GLU A 187 -40.04 -8.06 -56.19
N THR A 188 -39.07 -8.73 -55.56
CA THR A 188 -39.31 -9.97 -54.83
C THR A 188 -39.37 -9.76 -53.32
N GLN A 189 -40.22 -10.54 -52.63
CA GLN A 189 -40.27 -10.55 -51.16
C GLN A 189 -38.91 -10.95 -50.54
N GLN A 190 -38.15 -11.80 -51.25
CA GLN A 190 -36.81 -12.21 -50.85
C GLN A 190 -35.83 -11.03 -50.86
N ALA A 191 -35.83 -10.22 -51.92
CA ALA A 191 -34.98 -9.02 -52.00
C ALA A 191 -35.29 -8.02 -50.87
N LYS A 192 -36.57 -7.82 -50.53
CA LYS A 192 -36.98 -6.97 -49.41
C LYS A 192 -36.48 -7.49 -48.07
N GLN A 193 -36.56 -8.80 -47.83
CA GLN A 193 -36.07 -9.40 -46.59
C GLN A 193 -34.55 -9.30 -46.47
N THR A 194 -33.82 -9.52 -47.57
CA THR A 194 -32.36 -9.40 -47.62
C THR A 194 -31.91 -7.96 -47.33
N LEU A 195 -32.61 -6.97 -47.89
CA LEU A 195 -32.32 -5.56 -47.66
C LEU A 195 -32.57 -5.16 -46.19
N ALA A 196 -33.66 -5.63 -45.58
CA ALA A 196 -33.93 -5.40 -44.17
C ALA A 196 -32.87 -6.02 -43.23
N ASP A 197 -32.32 -7.19 -43.58
CA ASP A 197 -31.21 -7.80 -42.84
C ASP A 197 -29.93 -6.96 -43.00
N ILE A 198 -29.60 -6.51 -44.22
CA ILE A 198 -28.44 -5.63 -44.46
C ILE A 198 -28.54 -4.34 -43.64
N GLU A 199 -29.70 -3.67 -43.66
CA GLU A 199 -29.93 -2.45 -42.88
C GLU A 199 -29.79 -2.69 -41.38
N ALA A 200 -30.33 -3.80 -40.87
CA ALA A 200 -30.20 -4.17 -39.46
C ALA A 200 -28.73 -4.42 -39.06
N ARG A 201 -27.95 -5.11 -39.91
CA ARG A 201 -26.52 -5.35 -39.66
C ARG A 201 -25.68 -4.08 -39.76
N HIS A 202 -26.00 -3.20 -40.70
CA HIS A 202 -25.33 -1.91 -40.82
C HIS A 202 -25.57 -1.05 -39.57
N ALA A 203 -26.82 -1.02 -39.06
CA ALA A 203 -27.14 -0.33 -37.81
C ALA A 203 -26.37 -0.91 -36.61
N ASP A 204 -26.19 -2.24 -36.55
CA ASP A 204 -25.35 -2.88 -35.54
C ASP A 204 -23.89 -2.39 -35.67
N ILE A 205 -23.30 -2.40 -36.87
CA ILE A 205 -21.91 -1.93 -37.10
C ILE A 205 -21.70 -0.50 -36.59
N ILE A 206 -22.61 0.42 -36.89
CA ILE A 206 -22.53 1.82 -36.44
C ILE A 206 -22.48 1.92 -34.89
N LYS A 207 -23.28 1.10 -34.20
CA LYS A 207 -23.27 1.04 -32.72
C LYS A 207 -21.94 0.50 -32.20
N LEU A 208 -21.39 -0.55 -32.82
CA LEU A 208 -20.08 -1.12 -32.45
C LEU A 208 -18.97 -0.10 -32.63
N GLU A 209 -18.92 0.60 -33.76
CA GLU A 209 -17.88 1.60 -34.02
C GLU A 209 -17.92 2.76 -33.01
N THR A 210 -19.12 3.14 -32.60
CA THR A 210 -19.29 4.13 -31.52
C THR A 210 -18.76 3.58 -30.20
N SER A 211 -19.06 2.33 -29.85
CA SER A 211 -18.49 1.69 -28.66
C SER A 211 -16.96 1.59 -28.74
N ILE A 212 -16.38 1.23 -29.89
CA ILE A 212 -14.93 1.10 -30.08
C ILE A 212 -14.23 2.47 -29.98
N ARG A 213 -14.82 3.53 -30.56
CA ARG A 213 -14.32 4.91 -30.39
C ARG A 213 -14.26 5.33 -28.93
N GLU A 214 -15.28 4.99 -28.15
CA GLU A 214 -15.29 5.29 -26.71
C GLU A 214 -14.25 4.47 -25.93
N LEU A 215 -13.95 3.24 -26.36
CA LEU A 215 -12.87 2.44 -25.79
C LEU A 215 -11.49 3.02 -26.10
N HIS A 216 -11.31 3.59 -27.29
CA HIS A 216 -10.05 4.18 -27.72
C HIS A 216 -9.58 5.28 -26.75
N ASP A 217 -10.48 6.16 -26.31
CA ASP A 217 -10.16 7.18 -25.31
C ASP A 217 -9.69 6.58 -23.97
N MET A 218 -10.29 5.46 -23.56
CA MET A 218 -9.84 4.70 -22.38
C MET A 218 -8.46 4.05 -22.59
N PHE A 219 -8.18 3.51 -23.78
CA PHE A 219 -6.89 2.90 -24.08
C PHE A 219 -5.76 3.92 -24.11
N MET A 220 -5.99 5.13 -24.63
CA MET A 220 -4.98 6.19 -24.64
C MET A 220 -4.60 6.60 -23.21
N ASP A 221 -5.59 6.76 -22.33
CA ASP A 221 -5.37 7.01 -20.89
C ASP A 221 -4.57 5.86 -20.25
N MET A 222 -4.99 4.61 -20.47
CA MET A 222 -4.35 3.45 -19.83
C MET A 222 -2.95 3.15 -20.39
N ALA A 223 -2.68 3.45 -21.66
CA ALA A 223 -1.35 3.28 -22.24
C ALA A 223 -0.32 4.16 -21.53
N MET A 224 -0.67 5.42 -21.25
CA MET A 224 0.17 6.33 -20.46
C MET A 224 0.36 5.83 -19.01
N LEU A 225 -0.69 5.28 -18.41
CA LEU A 225 -0.63 4.71 -17.06
C LEU A 225 0.29 3.50 -16.97
N VAL A 226 0.27 2.61 -17.96
CA VAL A 226 1.09 1.39 -17.98
C VAL A 226 2.55 1.69 -18.36
N GLU A 227 2.77 2.64 -19.28
CA GLU A 227 4.12 3.04 -19.71
C GLU A 227 4.90 3.75 -18.59
N SER A 228 4.24 4.64 -17.84
CA SER A 228 4.85 5.36 -16.70
C SER A 228 5.21 4.46 -15.52
N GLN A 229 4.50 3.35 -15.32
CA GLN A 229 4.73 2.41 -14.22
C GLN A 229 5.99 1.53 -14.41
N GLY A 230 6.49 1.39 -15.65
CA GLY A 230 7.72 0.66 -15.99
C GLY A 230 7.69 -0.87 -15.73
N GLU A 231 8.56 -1.61 -16.42
CA GLU A 231 8.75 -3.08 -16.23
C GLU A 231 9.27 -3.47 -14.82
N MET A 232 9.60 -2.49 -13.96
CA MET A 232 10.33 -2.73 -12.72
C MET A 232 9.49 -3.35 -11.59
N ILE A 233 8.15 -3.36 -11.71
CA ILE A 233 7.24 -3.87 -10.68
C ILE A 233 7.15 -5.41 -10.67
N ASP A 234 7.37 -6.08 -11.80
CA ASP A 234 7.29 -7.56 -11.87
C ASP A 234 8.54 -8.27 -11.32
N ARG A 235 9.57 -7.53 -10.92
CA ARG A 235 10.74 -8.11 -10.25
C ARG A 235 10.49 -8.13 -8.75
N ILE A 236 9.97 -9.26 -8.26
CA ILE A 236 9.98 -9.60 -6.83
C ILE A 236 11.37 -9.32 -6.23
N GLU A 237 12.43 -9.58 -7.00
CA GLU A 237 13.83 -9.28 -6.66
C GLU A 237 14.07 -7.79 -6.33
N TYR A 238 13.52 -6.86 -7.12
CA TYR A 238 13.67 -5.42 -6.90
C TYR A 238 12.97 -4.97 -5.60
N HIS A 239 11.77 -5.49 -5.34
CA HIS A 239 11.03 -5.18 -4.12
C HIS A 239 11.67 -5.79 -2.87
N VAL A 240 12.29 -6.97 -2.99
CA VAL A 240 13.04 -7.64 -1.92
C VAL A 240 14.35 -6.90 -1.64
N GLU A 241 15.07 -6.46 -2.67
CA GLU A 241 16.32 -5.67 -2.54
C GLU A 241 16.09 -4.41 -1.70
N HIS A 242 15.05 -3.63 -2.01
CA HIS A 242 14.71 -2.42 -1.25
C HIS A 242 14.22 -2.72 0.19
N ALA A 243 13.75 -3.93 0.47
CA ALA A 243 13.39 -4.34 1.84
C ALA A 243 14.64 -4.54 2.72
N VAL A 244 15.78 -4.96 2.13
CA VAL A 244 17.04 -5.21 2.85
C VAL A 244 17.56 -3.91 3.48
N ASP A 245 17.43 -2.77 2.80
CA ASP A 245 17.89 -1.47 3.29
C ASP A 245 17.18 -1.03 4.59
N TYR A 246 15.88 -1.30 4.71
CA TYR A 246 15.12 -1.03 5.94
C TYR A 246 15.56 -1.93 7.08
N VAL A 247 15.79 -3.22 6.82
CA VAL A 247 16.28 -4.16 7.82
C VAL A 247 17.67 -3.76 8.30
N GLN A 248 18.54 -3.29 7.39
CA GLN A 248 19.87 -2.80 7.75
C GLN A 248 19.79 -1.57 8.65
N THR A 249 18.90 -0.63 8.36
CA THR A 249 18.68 0.57 9.18
C THR A 249 18.10 0.20 10.55
N ALA A 250 17.08 -0.66 10.60
CA ALA A 250 16.49 -1.16 11.84
C ALA A 250 17.52 -1.92 12.70
N THR A 251 18.42 -2.68 12.07
CA THR A 251 19.53 -3.38 12.75
C THR A 251 20.53 -2.39 13.36
N GLN A 252 20.76 -1.25 12.73
CA GLN A 252 21.60 -0.20 13.30
C GLN A 252 20.93 0.47 14.50
N ASP A 253 19.63 0.71 14.44
CA ASP A 253 18.88 1.35 15.52
C ASP A 253 18.70 0.43 16.74
N THR A 254 18.50 -0.88 16.54
CA THR A 254 18.53 -1.85 17.64
C THR A 254 19.91 -1.93 18.31
N LYS A 255 21.01 -1.86 17.53
CA LYS A 255 22.38 -1.75 18.08
C LYS A 255 22.56 -0.47 18.92
N LYS A 256 22.00 0.68 18.49
CA LYS A 256 22.02 1.91 19.29
C LYS A 256 21.18 1.77 20.56
N ALA A 257 19.99 1.17 20.47
CA ALA A 257 19.12 0.91 21.61
C ALA A 257 19.80 0.04 22.68
N LEU A 258 20.50 -1.03 22.27
CA LEU A 258 21.30 -1.87 23.18
C LEU A 258 22.42 -1.08 23.86
N LYS A 259 23.09 -0.17 23.14
CA LYS A 259 24.10 0.73 23.73
C LYS A 259 23.48 1.66 24.77
N TYR A 260 22.27 2.19 24.53
CA TYR A 260 21.56 3.01 25.51
C TYR A 260 21.10 2.20 26.72
N GLN A 261 20.56 0.99 26.51
CA GLN A 261 20.14 0.09 27.58
C GLN A 261 21.32 -0.28 28.49
N SER A 262 22.47 -0.64 27.92
CA SER A 262 23.68 -0.99 28.69
C SER A 262 24.26 0.19 29.47
N LYS A 263 24.23 1.41 28.91
CA LYS A 263 24.57 2.64 29.65
C LYS A 263 23.61 2.87 30.82
N ALA A 264 22.30 2.79 30.58
CA ALA A 264 21.29 2.96 31.62
C ALA A 264 21.37 1.90 32.74
N ARG A 265 21.74 0.64 32.41
CA ARG A 265 22.01 -0.41 33.41
C ARG A 265 23.25 -0.09 34.25
N ARG A 266 24.36 0.36 33.62
CA ARG A 266 25.57 0.78 34.35
C ARG A 266 25.31 1.94 35.30
N ASP A 267 24.56 2.94 34.87
CA ASP A 267 24.19 4.08 35.73
C ASP A 267 23.32 3.65 36.93
N ARG A 268 22.40 2.71 36.72
CA ARG A 268 21.61 2.10 37.81
C ARG A 268 22.49 1.36 38.81
N HIS A 269 23.43 0.54 38.33
CA HIS A 269 24.38 -0.16 39.20
C HIS A 269 25.28 0.82 39.96
N ALA A 270 25.81 1.84 39.30
CA ALA A 270 26.63 2.87 39.93
C ALA A 270 25.85 3.63 41.03
N LYS A 271 24.57 3.95 40.80
CA LYS A 271 23.70 4.55 41.82
C LYS A 271 23.43 3.60 43.00
N LYS A 272 23.22 2.31 42.74
CA LYS A 272 23.02 1.29 43.80
C LYS A 272 24.27 1.13 44.66
N ASN A 273 25.45 1.01 44.05
CA ASN A 273 26.71 0.91 44.77
C ASN A 273 26.99 2.17 45.59
N ARG A 274 26.71 3.36 45.05
CA ARG A 274 26.87 4.62 45.79
C ARG A 274 25.95 4.70 47.02
N ARG A 275 24.71 4.21 46.91
CA ARG A 275 23.77 4.11 48.06
C ARG A 275 24.23 3.07 49.10
N ALA A 276 24.75 1.93 48.66
CA ALA A 276 25.29 0.90 49.54
C ALA A 276 26.52 1.40 50.32
N TYR A 277 27.43 2.12 49.66
CA TYR A 277 28.59 2.72 50.30
C TYR A 277 28.19 3.78 51.35
N ILE A 278 27.22 4.64 51.00
CA ILE A 278 26.68 5.63 51.96
C ILE A 278 26.01 4.92 53.15
N GLY A 279 25.30 3.81 52.93
CA GLY A 279 24.70 3.02 54.01
C GLY A 279 25.72 2.32 54.92
N ALA A 280 26.82 1.82 54.35
CA ALA A 280 27.89 1.16 55.10
C ALA A 280 28.74 2.12 55.94
N CYS A 281 28.83 3.39 55.55
CA CYS A 281 29.52 4.43 56.33
C CYS A 281 28.69 4.98 57.51
N ILE A 282 27.48 4.48 57.75
CA ILE A 282 26.63 4.91 58.87
C ILE A 282 26.72 3.86 60.00
N PRO A 283 27.31 4.18 61.17
CA PRO A 283 27.47 3.21 62.25
C PRO A 283 26.11 2.82 62.87
N PRO A 284 25.94 1.55 63.31
CA PRO A 284 24.70 1.07 63.90
C PRO A 284 24.46 1.74 65.27
N GLY A 285 23.41 2.56 65.37
CA GLY A 285 23.00 3.21 66.62
C GLY A 285 22.47 4.64 66.48
N ASN A 286 22.70 5.31 65.35
CA ASN A 286 22.14 6.65 65.11
C ASN A 286 20.88 6.57 64.26
N ASN A 287 19.73 6.95 64.83
CA ASN A 287 18.49 7.14 64.08
C ASN A 287 18.75 8.15 62.95
N LEU A 288 18.56 7.69 61.71
CA LEU A 288 18.81 8.44 60.47
C LEU A 288 18.11 9.82 60.49
N HIS A 289 16.98 9.92 61.17
CA HIS A 289 16.22 11.16 61.37
C HIS A 289 16.96 12.20 62.21
N SER A 290 17.63 11.81 63.29
CA SER A 290 18.36 12.75 64.17
C SER A 290 19.67 13.27 63.56
N ALA A 291 20.36 12.42 62.77
CA ALA A 291 21.58 12.82 62.08
C ALA A 291 21.26 13.74 60.88
N THR A 292 20.18 13.44 60.15
CA THR A 292 19.73 14.29 59.04
C THR A 292 19.16 15.63 59.53
N GLU A 293 18.40 15.67 60.63
CA GLU A 293 17.96 16.93 61.25
C GLU A 293 19.12 17.80 61.75
N ARG A 294 20.16 17.20 62.36
CA ARG A 294 21.35 17.96 62.78
C ARG A 294 22.10 18.55 61.60
N ILE A 295 22.27 17.79 60.51
CA ILE A 295 22.91 18.25 59.27
C ILE A 295 22.07 19.34 58.59
N ILE A 296 20.74 19.17 58.52
CA ILE A 296 19.83 20.17 57.95
C ILE A 296 19.83 21.46 58.79
N ASN A 297 19.87 21.36 60.12
CA ASN A 297 19.93 22.54 61.00
C ASN A 297 21.29 23.24 60.93
N THR A 298 22.41 22.52 60.80
CA THR A 298 23.72 23.16 60.55
C THR A 298 23.77 23.82 59.17
N TYR A 299 23.22 23.18 58.13
CA TYR A 299 23.12 23.79 56.80
C TYR A 299 22.21 25.02 56.79
N LYS A 300 21.07 25.01 57.50
CA LYS A 300 20.19 26.18 57.66
C LYS A 300 20.88 27.34 58.40
N HIS A 301 21.64 27.05 59.45
CA HIS A 301 22.37 28.06 60.21
C HIS A 301 23.53 28.68 59.40
N LEU A 302 24.25 27.87 58.62
CA LEU A 302 25.27 28.38 57.69
C LEU A 302 24.66 29.15 56.51
N LEU A 303 23.51 28.72 55.97
CA LEU A 303 22.82 29.48 54.91
C LEU A 303 22.34 30.85 55.40
N PHE A 304 21.92 30.96 56.68
CA PHE A 304 21.54 32.23 57.30
C PHE A 304 22.74 33.18 57.41
N VAL A 305 23.91 32.68 57.81
CA VAL A 305 25.16 33.46 57.91
C VAL A 305 25.68 33.89 56.52
N VAL A 306 25.56 33.03 55.51
CA VAL A 306 26.02 33.32 54.13
C VAL A 306 25.09 34.28 53.39
N ARG A 307 23.80 34.37 53.77
CA ARG A 307 22.85 35.34 53.19
C ARG A 307 23.20 36.80 53.50
N SER A 308 24.08 37.05 54.47
CA SER A 308 24.60 38.38 54.82
C SER A 308 25.91 38.77 54.13
N SER A 309 26.44 37.96 53.21
CA SER A 309 27.71 38.26 52.54
C SER A 309 27.63 37.98 51.03
N SER A 310 27.64 39.05 50.25
CA SER A 310 27.47 39.06 48.79
C SER A 310 28.68 38.47 48.04
N VAL A 311 28.88 37.15 48.03
CA VAL A 311 29.85 36.49 47.12
C VAL A 311 29.43 35.05 46.79
N ARG A 312 28.87 34.82 45.58
CA ARG A 312 28.44 33.48 45.09
C ARG A 312 29.59 32.50 44.79
N PHE A 313 30.84 32.96 44.66
CA PHE A 313 31.96 32.11 44.23
C PHE A 313 32.61 31.26 45.35
N LYS A 314 32.36 31.59 46.63
CA LYS A 314 32.90 30.82 47.77
C LYS A 314 32.07 29.57 48.13
N LEU A 315 30.86 29.41 47.59
CA LEU A 315 29.99 28.29 47.96
C LEU A 315 30.53 26.92 47.50
N TYR A 316 31.15 26.82 46.32
CA TYR A 316 31.56 25.52 45.78
C TYR A 316 32.72 24.91 46.59
N SER A 317 33.72 25.72 46.95
CA SER A 317 34.86 25.31 47.78
C SER A 317 34.43 24.96 49.20
N ILE A 318 33.48 25.71 49.77
CA ILE A 318 32.94 25.43 51.11
C ILE A 318 32.10 24.15 51.12
N THR A 319 31.28 23.89 50.10
CA THR A 319 30.54 22.62 50.02
C THR A 319 31.44 21.40 49.83
N TYR A 320 32.56 21.56 49.11
CA TYR A 320 33.55 20.49 48.97
C TYR A 320 34.25 20.22 50.31
N HIS A 321 34.72 21.25 51.01
CA HIS A 321 35.35 21.11 52.33
C HIS A 321 34.40 20.56 53.40
N LEU A 322 33.12 20.94 53.39
CA LEU A 322 32.13 20.40 54.35
C LEU A 322 31.87 18.92 54.12
N ARG A 323 31.81 18.45 52.87
CA ARG A 323 31.55 17.03 52.56
C ARG A 323 32.67 16.11 53.08
N TYR A 324 33.92 16.57 53.00
CA TYR A 324 35.07 15.83 53.51
C TYR A 324 35.21 15.90 55.04
N ASN A 325 34.89 17.03 55.67
CA ASN A 325 34.86 17.13 57.13
C ASN A 325 33.73 16.29 57.76
N ILE A 326 32.57 16.20 57.12
CA ILE A 326 31.46 15.35 57.60
C ILE A 326 31.83 13.86 57.54
N ILE A 327 32.57 13.43 56.52
CA ILE A 327 33.08 12.04 56.44
C ILE A 327 34.14 11.79 57.53
N GLY A 328 35.08 12.71 57.73
CA GLY A 328 36.12 12.58 58.77
C GLY A 328 35.57 12.52 60.21
N VAL A 329 34.50 13.27 60.49
CA VAL A 329 33.83 13.26 61.82
C VAL A 329 33.01 11.97 62.04
N LEU A 330 32.51 11.33 60.98
CA LEU A 330 31.73 10.09 61.09
C LEU A 330 32.59 8.83 61.22
N THR A 331 33.84 8.82 60.74
CA THR A 331 34.71 7.63 60.73
C THR A 331 35.91 7.69 61.69
N GLY A 332 36.16 8.83 62.36
CA GLY A 332 37.24 8.97 63.34
C GLY A 332 38.65 8.88 62.77
N THR A 333 38.83 9.10 61.47
CA THR A 333 40.11 9.01 60.76
C THR A 333 40.61 10.38 60.31
N SER A 334 41.91 10.62 60.49
CA SER A 334 42.60 11.85 60.08
C SER A 334 42.52 12.06 58.57
N TYR A 335 42.36 13.32 58.15
CA TYR A 335 42.24 13.78 56.75
C TYR A 335 43.24 13.13 55.77
N ARG A 336 44.47 12.83 56.22
CA ARG A 336 45.52 12.18 55.40
C ARG A 336 45.25 10.70 55.06
N GLN A 337 44.54 9.96 55.91
CA GLN A 337 44.20 8.55 55.63
C GLN A 337 43.06 8.41 54.62
N CYS A 338 42.13 9.37 54.60
CA CYS A 338 41.06 9.39 53.59
C CYS A 338 41.59 9.68 52.19
N GLU A 339 42.63 10.51 52.02
CA GLU A 339 43.30 10.71 50.72
C GLU A 339 44.02 9.46 50.22
N GLN A 340 44.72 8.72 51.10
CA GLN A 340 45.43 7.50 50.72
C GLN A 340 44.48 6.36 50.32
N LEU A 341 43.34 6.20 50.99
CA LEU A 341 42.34 5.18 50.64
C LEU A 341 41.65 5.47 49.30
N LEU A 342 41.46 6.75 48.95
CA LEU A 342 40.88 7.17 47.68
C LEU A 342 41.87 7.00 46.50
N ALA A 343 43.16 7.21 46.72
CA ALA A 343 44.19 6.96 45.70
C ALA A 343 44.28 5.46 45.32
N VAL A 344 44.04 4.55 46.28
CA VAL A 344 44.04 3.11 46.08
C VAL A 344 42.75 2.59 45.41
N THR A 345 41.65 3.34 45.46
CA THR A 345 40.37 2.95 44.82
C THR A 345 40.13 3.56 43.45
N ILE A 346 40.97 4.49 43.00
CA ILE A 346 40.87 5.15 41.69
C ILE A 346 41.95 4.70 40.69
N SER A 347 42.96 3.92 41.12
CA SER A 347 43.75 3.07 40.20
C SER A 347 43.09 1.71 40.06
#